data_AF-A0A3L9DTZ7-F1
#
_entry.id   AF-A0A3L9DTZ7-F1
#
_cell.length_a   1.000
_cell.length_b   1.000
_cell.length_c   1.000
_cell.angle_alpha   90.00
_cell.angle_beta   90.00
_cell.angle_gamma   90.00
#
_symmetry.space_group_name_H-M   'P 1'
#
loop_
_entity.id
_entity.type
_entity.pdbx_description
1 polymer ?
#
loop_
_entity_poly.entity_id
_entity_poly.type
_entity_poly.pdbx_seq_one_letter_code
_entity_poly.pdbx_strand_id
1 'polypeptide(L)' 'MNQDQQLNQALRLTVNDLTAKLVEESTTKNLLAIQLTEAQKNINLLNQQKAELEALLDTQTQPDETEKGE' A
#
# COMPACT_ATOMS: atom_id res chain seq x y z
N MET A 1 -38.22 -3.37 -35.07
CA MET A 1 -37.95 -2.73 -33.76
C MET A 1 -38.03 -1.23 -33.96
N ASN A 2 -38.69 -0.48 -33.07
CA ASN A 2 -38.71 0.98 -33.18
C ASN A 2 -37.39 1.59 -32.64
N GLN A 3 -37.10 2.83 -33.01
CA GLN A 3 -35.89 3.55 -32.61
C GLN A 3 -35.75 3.70 -31.09
N ASP A 4 -36.86 3.89 -30.37
CA ASP A 4 -36.87 4.00 -28.90
C ASP A 4 -36.49 2.67 -28.21
N GLN A 5 -36.89 1.53 -28.79
CA GLN A 5 -36.50 0.21 -28.28
C GLN A 5 -35.00 -0.01 -28.41
N GLN A 6 -34.41 0.39 -29.54
CA GLN A 6 -32.97 0.31 -29.76
C GLN A 6 -32.20 1.25 -28.82
N LEU A 7 -32.68 2.48 -28.64
CA LEU A 7 -32.09 3.44 -27.70
C LEU A 7 -32.12 2.90 -26.26
N ASN A 8 -33.27 2.39 -25.81
CA ASN A 8 -33.41 1.81 -24.48
C ASN A 8 -32.50 0.58 -24.28
N GLN A 9 -32.34 -0.25 -25.31
CA GLN A 9 -31.42 -1.38 -25.26
C GLN A 9 -29.96 -0.91 -25.13
N ALA A 10 -29.54 0.06 -25.95
CA ALA A 10 -28.20 0.62 -25.90
C ALA A 10 -27.90 1.24 -24.53
N LEU A 11 -28.82 2.02 -23.98
CA LEU A 11 -28.69 2.62 -22.65
C LEU A 11 -28.54 1.55 -21.55
N ARG A 12 -29.33 0.47 -21.60
CA ARG A 12 -29.21 -0.64 -20.65
C ARG A 12 -27.85 -1.32 -20.74
N LEU A 13 -27.35 -1.56 -21.95
CA LEU A 13 -26.02 -2.14 -22.15
C LEU A 13 -24.92 -1.21 -21.59
N THR A 14 -25.02 0.09 -21.84
CA THR A 14 -24.07 1.07 -21.29
C THR A 14 -24.12 1.13 -19.76
N VAL A 15 -25.31 1.11 -19.15
CA VAL A 15 -25.45 1.08 -17.68
C VAL A 15 -24.80 -0.17 -17.10
N ASN A 16 -25.00 -1.33 -17.72
CA ASN A 16 -24.41 -2.58 -17.26
C ASN A 16 -22.87 -2.54 -17.37
N ASP A 17 -22.33 -2.04 -18.48
CA ASP A 17 -20.88 -1.90 -18.69
C ASP A 17 -20.25 -0.94 -17.67
N LEU A 18 -20.87 0.23 -17.46
CA LEU A 18 -20.41 1.20 -16.46
C LEU A 18 -20.48 0.64 -15.04
N THR A 19 -21.52 -0.15 -14.73
CA THR A 19 -21.65 -0.80 -13.42
C THR A 19 -20.55 -1.84 -13.22
N ALA A 20 -20.26 -2.65 -14.24
CA ALA A 20 -19.17 -3.63 -14.18
C ALA A 20 -17.81 -2.96 -13.95
N LYS A 21 -17.51 -1.88 -14.70
CA LYS A 21 -16.29 -1.08 -14.52
C LYS A 21 -16.21 -0.46 -13.13
N LEU A 22 -17.32 0.06 -12.60
CA LEU A 22 -17.35 0.63 -11.26
C LEU A 22 -17.04 -0.41 -10.17
N VAL A 23 -17.56 -1.64 -10.33
CA VAL A 23 -17.27 -2.75 -9.40
C VAL A 23 -15.80 -3.15 -9.48
N GLU A 24 -15.23 -3.24 -10.68
CA GLU A 24 -13.82 -3.54 -10.89
C GLU A 24 -12.93 -2.47 -10.23
N GLU A 25 -13.16 -1.20 -10.53
CA GLU A 25 -12.41 -0.08 -9.95
C GLU A 25 -12.53 -0.02 -8.43
N SER A 26 -13.73 -0.24 -7.89
CA SER A 26 -13.94 -0.28 -6.44
C SER A 26 -13.18 -1.43 -5.78
N THR A 27 -13.15 -2.60 -6.42
CA THR A 27 -12.42 -3.77 -5.94
C THR A 27 -10.92 -3.52 -5.96
N THR A 28 -10.39 -3.00 -7.07
CA THR A 28 -8.98 -2.63 -7.22
C THR A 28 -8.55 -1.60 -6.18
N LYS A 29 -9.35 -0.56 -5.97
CA LYS A 29 -9.08 0.47 -4.96
C LYS A 29 -9.00 -0.12 -3.54
N ASN A 30 -9.92 -1.02 -3.19
CA ASN A 30 -9.91 -1.66 -1.88
C ASN A 30 -8.67 -2.55 -1.70
N LEU A 31 -8.27 -3.30 -2.72
CA LEU A 31 -7.05 -4.11 -2.68
C LEU A 31 -5.80 -3.23 -2.50
N LEU A 32 -5.70 -2.12 -3.24
CA LEU A 32 -4.60 -1.16 -3.10
C LEU A 32 -4.55 -0.54 -1.71
N ALA A 33 -5.69 -0.22 -1.10
CA ALA A 33 -5.75 0.32 0.26
C ALA A 33 -5.23 -0.69 1.32
N ILE A 34 -5.56 -1.98 1.14
CA ILE A 34 -5.02 -3.07 1.99
C ILE A 34 -3.51 -3.17 1.81
N GLN A 35 -3.03 -3.25 0.56
CA GLN A 35 -1.61 -3.35 0.24
C GLN A 35 -0.81 -2.15 0.78
N LEU A 36 -1.35 -0.93 0.67
CA LEU A 36 -0.73 0.27 1.22
C LEU A 36 -0.61 0.20 2.76
N THR A 37 -1.65 -0.29 3.42
CA THR A 37 -1.66 -0.46 4.88
C THR A 37 -0.61 -1.49 5.32
N GLU A 38 -0.49 -2.60 4.60
CA GLU A 38 0.52 -3.64 4.87
C GLU A 38 1.93 -3.13 4.62
N ALA A 39 2.16 -2.42 3.51
CA ALA A 39 3.45 -1.82 3.20
C ALA A 39 3.88 -0.82 4.29
N GLN A 40 2.95 0.02 4.78
CA GLN A 40 3.25 0.96 5.84
C GLN A 40 3.62 0.27 7.17
N LYS A 41 2.94 -0.84 7.51
CA LYS A 41 3.31 -1.65 8.68
C LYS A 41 4.72 -2.23 8.55
N ASN A 42 5.06 -2.76 7.38
CA ASN A 42 6.39 -3.31 7.11
C ASN A 42 7.48 -2.23 7.21
N ILE A 43 7.24 -1.04 6.65
CA ILE A 43 8.17 0.09 6.77
C ILE A 43 8.39 0.46 8.24
N ASN A 44 7.32 0.54 9.03
CA ASN A 44 7.44 0.87 10.45
C ASN A 44 8.25 -0.18 11.23
N LEU A 45 8.01 -1.47 10.94
CA LEU A 45 8.77 -2.57 11.55
C LEU A 45 10.26 -2.49 11.19
N LEU A 46 10.57 -2.29 9.91
CA LEU A 46 11.96 -2.18 9.44
C LEU A 46 12.66 -0.97 10.04
N ASN A 47 11.97 0.17 10.18
CA ASN A 47 12.52 1.36 10.83
C ASN A 47 12.81 1.12 12.30
N GLN A 48 11.94 0.39 13.01
CA GLN A 48 12.19 0.01 14.40
C GLN A 48 13.43 -0.89 14.51
N GLN A 49 13.49 -1.95 13.71
CA GLN A 49 14.63 -2.88 13.70
C GLN A 49 15.95 -2.16 13.35
N LYS A 50 15.90 -1.24 12.40
CA LYS A 50 17.05 -0.39 12.04
C LYS A 50 17.52 0.42 13.25
N ALA A 51 16.62 1.10 13.95
CA ALA A 51 16.96 1.91 15.11
C ALA A 51 17.55 1.05 16.25
N GLU A 52 17.00 -0.14 16.49
CA GLU A 52 17.53 -1.09 17.48
C GLU A 52 18.95 -1.56 17.12
N LEU A 53 19.20 -1.86 15.84
CA LEU A 53 20.52 -2.28 15.35
C LEU A 53 21.54 -1.13 15.39
N GLU A 54 21.14 0.08 15.03
CA GLU A 54 21.98 1.28 15.11
C GLU A 54 22.39 1.54 16.57
N ALA A 55 21.45 1.48 17.51
CA ALA A 55 21.75 1.63 18.93
C ALA A 55 22.67 0.52 19.46
N LEU A 56 22.44 -0.73 19.04
CA LEU A 56 23.30 -1.86 19.42
C LEU A 56 24.72 -1.68 18.87
N LEU A 57 24.86 -1.24 17.62
CA LEU A 57 26.15 -0.97 17.01
C LEU A 57 26.89 0.15 17.76
N ASP A 58 26.21 1.24 18.07
CA ASP A 58 26.77 2.35 18.85
C ASP A 58 27.28 1.85 20.21
N THR A 59 26.49 1.04 20.92
CA THR A 59 26.91 0.48 22.22
C THR A 59 28.11 -0.45 22.13
N GLN A 60 28.22 -1.26 21.06
CA GLN A 60 29.32 -2.22 20.88
C GLN A 60 30.59 -1.62 20.31
N THR A 61 30.51 -0.43 19.69
CA THR A 61 31.64 0.25 19.03
C THR A 61 32.12 1.47 19.79
N GLN A 62 31.58 1.74 20.98
CA GLN A 62 32.12 2.78 21.85
C GLN A 62 33.60 2.48 22.15
N PRO A 63 34.50 3.45 21.93
CA PRO A 63 35.91 3.26 22.22
C PRO A 63 36.11 2.98 23.70
N ASP A 64 36.96 2.00 24.00
CA ASP A 64 37.37 1.70 25.38
C ASP A 64 38.13 2.93 25.91
N GLU A 65 37.59 3.59 26.94
CA GLU A 65 38.22 4.78 27.54
C GLU A 65 39.60 4.46 28.16
N THR A 66 39.96 3.17 28.26
CA THR A 66 41.22 2.66 28.79
C THR A 66 42.42 2.76 27.83
N GLU A 67 42.24 3.02 26.53
CA GLU A 67 43.38 3.17 25.59
C GLU A 67 43.98 4.59 25.54
N LYS A 68 43.41 5.56 26.26
CA LYS A 68 44.00 6.90 26.39
C LYS A 68 44.83 7.03 27.67
N GLY A 69 46.01 6.42 27.66
CA GLY A 69 47.15 6.86 28.45
C GLY A 69 47.76 5.81 29.37
N GLU A 70 48.69 5.03 28.81
CA GLU A 70 50.01 4.73 29.40
C GLU A 70 51.07 4.71 28.29
#